data_AF-A0A9E4D2H9-F1
#
_entry.id   AF-A0A9E4D2H9-F1
#
_cell.length_a   1.000
_cell.length_b   1.000
_cell.length_c   1.000
_cell.angle_alpha   90.00
_cell.angle_beta   90.00
_cell.angle_gamma   90.00
#
_symmetry.space_group_name_H-M   'P 1'
#
loop_
_entity.id
_entity.type
_entity.pdbx_description
1 polymer ?
#
loop_
_entity_poly.entity_id
_entity_poly.type
_entity_poly.pdbx_seq_one_letter_code
_entity_poly.pdbx_strand_id
1 'polypeptide(L)'
;MSSKHEAQTLSRYAAVVSLRLLPDWLALDRAQRQAKAALLYDVVDRYSGDVDVTWFDADALGTGYSDWVLCAFDSLDRYHSLWEELRDLEFFHHPYAEIVSVQLGLANGYKRFEAGAL
;
A
#
# COMPACT_ATOMS: atom_id res chain seq x y z
N MET A 1 -13.63 30.53 -17.69
CA MET A 1 -13.37 29.22 -18.33
C MET A 1 -13.31 28.20 -17.22
N SER A 2 -14.39 27.43 -17.04
CA SER A 2 -14.52 26.47 -15.93
C SER A 2 -13.67 25.25 -16.24
N SER A 3 -12.56 25.08 -15.53
CA SER A 3 -11.76 23.85 -15.56
C SER A 3 -12.62 22.75 -14.94
N LYS A 4 -13.18 21.87 -15.79
CA LYS A 4 -13.75 20.61 -15.34
C LYS A 4 -12.59 19.81 -14.77
N HIS A 5 -12.48 19.75 -13.44
CA HIS A 5 -11.75 18.68 -12.80
C HIS A 5 -12.39 17.38 -13.28
N GLU A 6 -11.66 16.66 -14.13
CA GLU A 6 -11.98 15.30 -14.50
C GLU A 6 -12.05 14.52 -13.18
N ALA A 7 -13.25 14.10 -12.79
CA ALA A 7 -13.41 13.30 -11.58
C ALA A 7 -12.74 11.96 -11.86
N GLN A 8 -11.51 11.80 -11.36
CA GLN A 8 -10.82 10.53 -11.39
C GLN A 8 -11.76 9.50 -10.78
N THR A 9 -12.08 8.46 -11.56
CA THR A 9 -12.96 7.39 -11.07
C THR A 9 -12.19 6.69 -9.96
N LEU A 10 -12.68 6.80 -8.73
CA LEU A 10 -12.06 6.15 -7.58
C LEU A 10 -12.20 4.63 -7.74
N SER A 11 -11.10 3.90 -7.53
CA SER A 11 -11.12 2.44 -7.44
C SER A 11 -12.12 2.00 -6.37
N ARG A 12 -12.74 0.85 -6.58
CA ARG A 12 -13.81 0.29 -5.73
C ARG A 12 -13.37 0.13 -4.29
N TYR A 13 -12.14 -0.32 -4.08
CA TYR A 13 -11.58 -0.59 -2.76
C TYR A 13 -10.38 0.31 -2.50
N ALA A 14 -10.18 0.62 -1.23
CA ALA A 14 -8.93 1.19 -0.75
C ALA A 14 -8.50 0.50 0.54
N ALA A 15 -7.21 0.21 0.65
CA ALA A 15 -6.61 -0.28 1.88
C ALA A 15 -5.54 0.71 2.38
N VAL A 16 -5.54 0.96 3.68
CA VAL A 16 -4.42 1.61 4.37
C VAL A 16 -3.69 0.52 5.17
N VAL A 17 -2.42 0.31 4.83
CA VAL A 17 -1.56 -0.69 5.49
C VAL A 17 -0.50 0.03 6.29
N SER A 18 -0.52 -0.10 7.61
CA SER A 18 0.52 0.46 8.47
C SER A 18 1.64 -0.55 8.65
N LEU A 19 2.89 -0.11 8.47
CA LEU A 19 4.09 -0.91 8.63
C LEU A 19 4.93 -0.38 9.79
N ARG A 20 5.68 -1.28 10.41
CA ARG A 20 6.71 -0.91 11.38
C ARG A 20 8.04 -1.51 10.95
N LEU A 21 9.01 -0.65 10.68
CA LEU A 21 10.39 -1.02 10.47
C LEU A 21 11.01 -1.46 11.81
N LEU A 22 11.69 -2.61 11.77
CA LEU A 22 12.29 -3.26 12.93
C LEU A 22 13.79 -2.92 13.06
N PRO A 23 14.42 -3.13 14.23
CA PRO A 23 15.81 -2.73 14.47
C PRO A 23 16.81 -3.24 13.42
N ASP A 24 16.64 -4.45 12.91
CA ASP A 24 17.53 -5.03 11.91
C ASP A 24 17.53 -4.25 10.59
N TRP A 25 16.41 -3.62 10.23
CA TRP A 25 16.32 -2.75 9.05
C TRP A 25 17.03 -1.42 9.27
N LEU A 26 16.91 -0.88 10.48
CA LEU A 26 17.54 0.39 10.87
C LEU A 26 19.07 0.23 10.99
N ALA A 27 19.54 -0.98 11.31
CA ALA A 27 20.96 -1.32 11.37
C ALA A 27 21.63 -1.40 9.99
N LEU A 28 20.87 -1.62 8.93
CA LEU A 28 21.40 -1.61 7.56
C LEU A 28 21.95 -0.22 7.19
N ASP A 29 22.96 -0.20 6.33
CA ASP A 29 23.37 1.04 5.69
C ASP A 29 22.36 1.47 4.61
N ARG A 30 22.53 2.69 4.10
CA ARG A 30 21.62 3.24 3.09
C ARG A 30 21.67 2.46 1.78
N ALA A 31 22.81 1.96 1.35
CA ALA A 31 22.94 1.24 0.08
C ALA A 31 22.21 -0.12 0.16
N GLN A 32 22.35 -0.81 1.28
CA GLN A 32 21.63 -2.05 1.57
C GLN A 32 20.10 -1.83 1.58
N ARG A 33 19.62 -0.77 2.26
CA ARG A 33 18.19 -0.43 2.24
C ARG A 33 17.68 -0.12 0.84
N GLN A 34 18.43 0.66 0.05
CA GLN A 34 18.04 1.01 -1.32
C GLN A 34 17.97 -0.21 -2.24
N ALA A 35 18.94 -1.12 -2.14
CA ALA A 35 18.94 -2.35 -2.92
C ALA A 35 17.72 -3.23 -2.60
N LYS A 36 17.34 -3.34 -1.32
CA LYS A 36 16.15 -4.09 -0.90
C LYS A 36 14.85 -3.38 -1.29
N ALA A 37 14.80 -2.05 -1.18
CA ALA A 37 13.64 -1.25 -1.56
C ALA A 37 13.38 -1.29 -3.08
N ALA A 38 14.43 -1.35 -3.91
CA ALA A 38 14.27 -1.51 -5.35
C ALA A 38 13.45 -2.77 -5.71
N LEU A 39 13.66 -3.88 -4.99
CA LEU A 39 12.90 -5.12 -5.21
C LEU A 39 11.42 -4.96 -4.83
N LEU A 40 11.10 -4.17 -3.79
CA LEU A 40 9.72 -3.84 -3.45
C LEU A 40 9.05 -3.06 -4.60
N TYR A 41 9.73 -2.05 -5.13
CA TYR A 41 9.23 -1.26 -6.25
C TYR A 41 9.06 -2.10 -7.51
N ASP A 42 9.99 -3.02 -7.81
CA ASP A 42 9.86 -3.95 -8.94
C ASP A 42 8.61 -4.84 -8.83
N VAL A 43 8.24 -5.27 -7.62
CA VAL A 43 6.97 -6.00 -7.38
C VAL A 43 5.79 -5.07 -7.61
N VAL A 44 5.78 -3.89 -6.98
CA VAL A 44 4.68 -2.91 -7.12
C VAL A 44 4.44 -2.53 -8.59
N ASP A 45 5.50 -2.30 -9.36
CA ASP A 45 5.42 -1.91 -10.77
C ASP A 45 4.78 -2.99 -11.64
N ARG A 46 4.92 -4.28 -11.31
CA ARG A 46 4.22 -5.38 -12.02
C ARG A 46 2.71 -5.36 -11.82
N TYR A 47 2.23 -4.70 -10.76
CA TYR A 47 0.81 -4.52 -10.45
C TYR A 47 0.30 -3.13 -10.87
N SER A 48 1.12 -2.32 -11.55
CA SER A 48 0.69 -1.04 -12.08
C SER A 48 -0.51 -1.22 -13.02
N GLY A 49 -1.59 -0.51 -12.73
CA GLY A 49 -2.88 -0.64 -13.42
C GLY A 49 -3.90 -1.57 -12.76
N ASP A 50 -3.47 -2.44 -11.83
CA ASP A 50 -4.37 -3.26 -10.99
C ASP A 50 -4.51 -2.71 -9.56
N VAL A 51 -3.38 -2.24 -9.01
CA VAL A 51 -3.29 -1.67 -7.66
C VAL A 51 -2.44 -0.41 -7.70
N ASP A 52 -3.05 0.73 -7.40
CA ASP A 52 -2.33 2.00 -7.22
C ASP A 52 -1.78 2.05 -5.79
N VAL A 53 -0.44 2.07 -5.67
CA VAL A 53 0.25 2.04 -4.38
C VAL A 53 0.96 3.37 -4.11
N THR A 54 0.76 3.95 -2.94
CA THR A 54 1.47 5.15 -2.49
C THR A 54 2.00 4.97 -1.08
N TRP A 55 3.29 5.26 -0.90
CA TRP A 55 4.02 5.09 0.36
C TRP A 55 4.14 6.42 1.09
N PHE A 56 4.01 6.38 2.42
CA PHE A 56 4.11 7.56 3.27
C PHE A 56 5.01 7.26 4.47
N ASP A 57 6.05 8.07 4.62
CA ASP A 57 6.92 8.09 5.80
C ASP A 57 6.19 8.75 6.98
N ALA A 58 6.16 8.06 8.10
CA ALA A 58 5.53 8.49 9.33
C ALA A 58 6.47 8.42 10.55
N ASP A 59 7.75 8.08 10.38
CA ASP A 59 8.68 7.80 11.49
C ASP A 59 8.74 8.92 12.54
N ALA A 60 8.70 10.18 12.08
CA ALA A 60 8.76 11.36 12.95
C ALA A 60 7.38 11.97 13.29
N LEU A 61 6.30 11.43 12.74
CA LEU A 61 4.97 12.07 12.70
C LEU A 61 3.86 11.21 13.33
N GLY A 62 4.00 9.88 13.26
CA GLY A 62 3.04 8.91 13.77
C GLY A 62 3.46 8.28 15.09
N THR A 63 2.56 7.49 15.68
CA THR A 63 2.88 6.63 16.82
C THR A 63 2.46 5.20 16.52
N GLY A 64 3.35 4.24 16.82
CA GLY A 64 3.09 2.81 16.62
C GLY A 64 3.30 2.28 15.21
N TYR A 65 3.72 3.08 14.24
CA TYR A 65 4.11 2.67 12.89
C TYR A 65 5.17 3.63 12.35
N SER A 66 6.00 3.15 11.44
CA SER A 66 7.04 3.94 10.75
C SER A 66 6.56 4.43 9.39
N ASP A 67 5.69 3.65 8.75
CA ASP A 67 5.20 3.91 7.41
C ASP A 67 3.72 3.54 7.33
N TRP A 68 3.04 4.13 6.36
CA TRP A 68 1.76 3.61 5.91
C TRP A 68 1.65 3.67 4.39
N VAL A 69 0.91 2.71 3.85
CA VAL A 69 0.75 2.49 2.42
C VAL A 69 -0.71 2.62 2.06
N LEU A 70 -1.04 3.49 1.13
CA LEU A 70 -2.35 3.56 0.52
C LEU A 70 -2.36 2.67 -0.73
N CYS A 71 -3.28 1.72 -0.80
CA CYS A 71 -3.52 0.88 -1.96
C CYS A 71 -4.95 1.13 -2.47
N ALA A 72 -5.12 1.60 -3.70
CA ALA A 72 -6.43 1.71 -4.35
C ALA A 72 -6.55 0.67 -5.47
N PHE A 73 -7.64 -0.09 -5.52
CA PHE A 73 -7.77 -1.23 -6.42
C PHE A 73 -9.24 -1.64 -6.64
N ASP A 74 -9.49 -2.39 -7.72
CA ASP A 74 -10.82 -2.92 -8.05
C ASP A 74 -10.96 -4.42 -7.80
N SER A 75 -9.84 -5.16 -7.78
CA SER A 75 -9.81 -6.61 -7.59
C SER A 75 -9.12 -6.99 -6.28
N LEU A 76 -9.85 -7.65 -5.38
CA LEU A 76 -9.30 -8.22 -4.15
C LEU A 76 -8.24 -9.29 -4.45
N ASP A 77 -8.41 -10.06 -5.53
CA ASP A 77 -7.46 -11.11 -5.91
C ASP A 77 -6.12 -10.53 -6.36
N ARG A 78 -6.16 -9.42 -7.13
CA ARG A 78 -4.93 -8.72 -7.55
C ARG A 78 -4.24 -8.03 -6.38
N TYR A 79 -5.02 -7.37 -5.50
CA TYR A 79 -4.49 -6.83 -4.25
C TYR A 79 -3.85 -7.90 -3.37
N HIS A 80 -4.50 -9.06 -3.21
CA HIS A 80 -3.95 -10.16 -2.42
C HIS A 80 -2.67 -10.73 -3.05
N SER A 81 -2.66 -10.92 -4.38
CA SER A 81 -1.49 -11.43 -5.10
C SER A 81 -0.27 -10.51 -4.96
N LEU A 82 -0.48 -9.19 -5.00
CA LEU A 82 0.58 -8.20 -4.71
C LEU A 82 1.24 -8.48 -3.34
N TRP A 83 0.43 -8.68 -2.30
CA TRP A 83 0.95 -8.93 -0.96
C TRP A 83 1.62 -10.30 -0.81
N GLU A 84 1.20 -11.32 -1.55
CA GLU A 84 1.94 -12.59 -1.58
C GLU A 84 3.35 -12.40 -2.15
N GLU A 85 3.47 -11.73 -3.30
CA GLU A 85 4.78 -11.49 -3.92
C GLU A 85 5.67 -10.57 -3.06
N LEU A 86 5.08 -9.57 -2.40
CA LEU A 86 5.81 -8.73 -1.46
C LEU A 86 6.32 -9.57 -0.26
N ARG A 87 5.50 -10.47 0.28
CA ARG A 87 5.88 -11.32 1.43
C ARG A 87 7.04 -12.26 1.13
N ASP A 88 7.26 -12.63 -0.13
CA ASP A 88 8.40 -13.46 -0.55
C ASP A 88 9.74 -12.70 -0.56
N LEU A 89 9.73 -11.37 -0.42
CA LEU A 89 10.95 -10.56 -0.42
C LEU A 89 11.63 -10.54 0.96
N GLU A 90 12.96 -10.35 0.94
CA GLU A 90 13.81 -10.19 2.14
C GLU A 90 13.26 -9.19 3.15
N PHE A 91 12.65 -8.12 2.66
CA PHE A 91 12.02 -7.09 3.45
C PHE A 91 10.93 -7.62 4.42
N PHE A 92 10.17 -8.64 4.02
CA PHE A 92 9.04 -9.14 4.79
C PHE A 92 9.28 -10.51 5.46
N HIS A 93 10.11 -11.39 4.90
CA HIS A 93 10.42 -12.68 5.53
C HIS A 93 11.67 -12.68 6.44
N HIS A 94 12.50 -11.62 6.40
CA HIS A 94 13.45 -11.29 7.47
C HIS A 94 12.80 -10.27 8.42
N PRO A 95 13.14 -10.17 9.71
CA PRO A 95 12.57 -9.21 10.65
C PRO A 95 13.02 -7.76 10.38
N TYR A 96 12.79 -7.27 9.15
CA TYR A 96 13.01 -5.89 8.74
C TYR A 96 11.75 -5.04 8.86
N ALA A 97 10.57 -5.61 8.60
CA ALA A 97 9.30 -4.94 8.75
C ALA A 97 8.19 -5.88 9.22
N GLU A 98 7.19 -5.34 9.89
CA GLU A 98 5.94 -6.03 10.20
C GLU A 98 4.74 -5.21 9.71
N ILE A 99 3.68 -5.91 9.29
CA ILE A 99 2.37 -5.30 9.04
C ILE A 99 1.67 -5.14 10.38
N VAL A 100 1.45 -3.89 10.79
CA VAL A 100 0.82 -3.55 12.08
C VAL A 100 -0.70 -3.63 11.96
N SER A 101 -1.26 -3.10 10.87
CA SER A 101 -2.70 -3.15 10.63
C SER A 101 -3.03 -2.98 9.16
N VAL A 102 -4.20 -3.48 8.76
CA VAL A 102 -4.80 -3.26 7.44
C VAL A 102 -6.21 -2.74 7.64
N GLN A 103 -6.51 -1.57 7.10
CA GLN A 103 -7.84 -0.97 7.12
C GLN A 103 -8.38 -0.96 5.69
N LEU A 104 -9.38 -1.80 5.40
CA LEU A 104 -10.00 -1.94 4.08
C LEU A 104 -11.34 -1.21 4.04
N GLY A 105 -11.58 -0.45 2.98
CA GLY A 105 -12.83 0.27 2.76
C GLY A 105 -13.38 0.10 1.34
N LEU A 106 -14.69 0.31 1.20
CA LEU A 106 -15.38 0.39 -0.08
C LEU A 106 -15.63 1.87 -0.43
N ALA A 107 -15.04 2.34 -1.53
CA ALA A 107 -15.23 3.70 -1.99
C ALA A 107 -16.70 3.97 -2.33
N ASN A 108 -17.26 5.04 -1.76
CA ASN A 108 -18.67 5.43 -1.95
C ASN A 108 -19.68 4.29 -1.71
N GLY A 109 -19.38 3.34 -0.80
CA GLY A 109 -20.23 2.18 -0.55
C GLY A 109 -21.70 2.51 -0.24
N TYR A 110 -21.94 3.55 0.55
CA TYR A 110 -23.30 3.99 0.89
C TYR A 110 -24.10 4.44 -0.35
N LYS A 111 -23.49 5.20 -1.27
CA LYS A 111 -24.15 5.66 -2.51
C LYS A 111 -24.54 4.48 -3.40
N ARG A 112 -23.70 3.45 -3.44
CA ARG A 112 -23.98 2.22 -4.21
C ARG A 112 -25.13 1.42 -3.62
N PHE A 113 -25.19 1.34 -2.30
CA PHE A 113 -26.31 0.73 -1.59
C PHE A 113 -27.62 1.48 -1.87
N GLU A 114 -27.62 2.81 -1.75
CA GLU A 114 -28.78 3.67 -2.04
C GLU A 114 -29.24 3.55 -3.51
N ALA A 115 -28.31 3.32 -4.44
CA ALA A 115 -28.60 3.11 -5.85
C ALA A 115 -29.01 1.66 -6.22
N GLY A 116 -29.00 0.72 -5.28
CA GLY A 116 -29.29 -0.70 -5.54
C GLY A 116 -28.22 -1.41 -6.39
N ALA A 117 -26.97 -0.92 -6.35
CA ALA A 117 -25.84 -1.37 -7.17
C ALA A 117 -24.66 -1.91 -6.33
N LEU A 118 -24.94 -2.38 -5.11
CA LEU A 118 -23.95 -2.99 -4.22
C LEU A 118 -23.78 -4.48 -4.52
#